data_AF-A0A9E5J6C3-F1
#
_entry.id   AF-A0A9E5J6C3-F1
#
_cell.length_a   1.000
_cell.length_b   1.000
_cell.length_c   1.000
_cell.angle_alpha   90.00
_cell.angle_beta   90.00
_cell.angle_gamma   90.00
#
_symmetry.space_group_name_H-M   'P 1'
#
loop_
_entity.id
_entity.type
_entity.pdbx_description
1 polymer ?
#
loop_
_entity_poly.entity_id
_entity_poly.type
_entity_poly.pdbx_seq_one_letter_code
_entity_poly.pdbx_strand_id
1 'polypeptide(L)' 'EIIIKGADRQRVGQIAAEIRAVRPPEPYKGKGIRYADEKITIKETKKK' A
#
# COMPACT_ATOMS: atom_id res chain seq x y z
N GLU A 1 3.77 -11.20 0.23
CA GLU A 1 2.97 -10.84 1.41
C GLU A 1 3.92 -10.41 2.51
N ILE A 2 3.63 -9.33 3.22
CA ILE A 2 4.47 -8.82 4.33
C ILE A 2 3.57 -8.73 5.56
N ILE A 3 3.97 -9.38 6.65
CA ILE A 3 3.21 -9.40 7.91
C ILE A 3 4.02 -8.67 8.96
N ILE A 4 3.53 -7.51 9.40
CA ILE A 4 4.16 -6.71 10.45
C ILE A 4 3.52 -7.12 11.78
N LYS A 5 4.31 -7.66 12.71
CA LYS A 5 3.89 -8.04 14.06
C LYS A 5 4.73 -7.29 15.09
N GLY A 6 4.12 -6.88 16.19
CA GLY A 6 4.80 -6.20 17.28
C GLY A 6 3.90 -6.06 18.50
N ALA A 7 4.51 -5.86 19.66
CA ALA A 7 3.79 -5.64 20.91
C ALA A 7 3.09 -4.25 20.97
N ASP A 8 3.64 -3.27 20.25
CA ASP A 8 3.13 -1.90 20.21
C ASP A 8 2.42 -1.59 18.87
N ARG A 9 1.12 -1.27 18.95
CA ARG A 9 0.28 -0.94 17.80
C ARG A 9 0.68 0.38 17.13
N GLN A 10 1.18 1.36 17.90
CA GLN A 10 1.56 2.65 17.35
C GLN A 10 2.78 2.51 16.44
N ARG A 11 3.80 1.80 16.92
CA ARG A 11 5.02 1.53 16.15
C ARG A 11 4.76 0.65 14.93
N VAL A 12 3.89 -0.36 15.05
CA VAL A 12 3.46 -1.19 13.91
C VAL A 12 2.78 -0.34 12.83
N GLY A 13 1.89 0.58 13.22
CA GLY A 13 1.22 1.48 12.28
C GLY A 13 2.19 2.44 11.59
N GLN A 14 3.15 3.00 12.34
CA GLN A 14 4.16 3.91 11.80
C GLN A 14 5.05 3.21 10.76
N ILE A 15 5.56 2.01 11.07
CA ILE A 15 6.37 1.22 10.15
C ILE A 15 5.57 0.84 8.89
N ALA A 16 4.29 0.48 9.05
CA ALA A 16 3.44 0.16 7.92
C ALA A 16 3.23 1.36 6.97
N ALA A 17 3.07 2.56 7.54
CA ALA A 17 2.96 3.81 6.79
C ALA A 17 4.28 4.16 6.07
N GLU A 18 5.43 4.01 6.73
CA GLU A 18 6.74 4.23 6.13
C GLU A 18 6.99 3.29 4.94
N ILE A 19 6.70 2.00 5.10
CA ILE A 19 6.83 1.01 4.02
C ILE A 19 5.95 1.37 2.83
N ARG A 20 4.71 1.80 3.07
CA ARG A 20 3.82 2.28 2.01
C ARG A 20 4.38 3.51 1.29
N ALA A 21 5.05 4.42 2.00
CA ALA A 21 5.63 5.63 1.43
C ALA A 21 6.82 5.36 0.50
N VAL A 22 7.57 4.27 0.74
CA VAL A 22 8.70 3.87 -0.13
C VAL A 22 8.26 3.62 -1.57
N ARG A 23 7.08 2.99 -1.75
CA ARG A 23 6.53 2.73 -3.08
C ARG A 23 5.01 2.80 -3.06
N PRO A 24 4.43 4.01 -3.19
CA PRO A 24 2.99 4.16 -3.22
C PRO A 24 2.38 3.42 -4.42
N PRO A 25 1.14 2.93 -4.30
CA PRO A 25 0.45 2.27 -5.40
C PRO A 25 0.22 3.25 -6.55
N GLU A 26 0.72 2.91 -7.74
CA GLU A 26 0.54 3.75 -8.93
C GLU A 26 -0.94 3.80 -9.37
N PRO A 27 -1.48 4.98 -9.73
CA PRO A 27 -2.90 5.16 -10.05
C PRO A 27 -3.34 4.48 -11.35
N TYR A 28 -2.42 4.05 -12.22
CA TYR A 28 -2.75 3.45 -13.52
C TYR A 28 -2.61 1.94 -13.54
N LYS A 29 -1.53 1.41 -12.95
CA LYS A 29 -1.23 -0.04 -12.96
C LYS A 29 -1.44 -0.69 -11.59
N GLY A 30 -1.77 0.08 -10.56
CA GLY A 30 -1.93 -0.41 -9.18
C GLY A 30 -0.64 -1.03 -8.60
N LYS A 31 0.51 -0.82 -9.24
CA LYS A 31 1.79 -1.41 -8.84
C LYS A 31 2.35 -0.60 -7.68
N GLY A 32 2.60 -1.25 -6.54
CA GLY A 32 3.16 -0.62 -5.35
C GLY A 32 2.85 -1.42 -4.09
N ILE A 33 3.20 -0.86 -2.94
CA ILE A 33 2.93 -1.46 -1.63
C ILE A 33 1.57 -0.98 -1.15
N ARG A 34 0.70 -1.93 -0.81
CA ARG A 34 -0.69 -1.70 -0.41
C ARG A 34 -1.02 -2.57 0.80
N TYR A 35 -2.02 -2.14 1.56
CA TYR A 35 -2.61 -3.01 2.56
C TYR A 35 -3.43 -4.12 1.87
N ALA A 36 -3.61 -5.24 2.57
CA ALA A 36 -4.27 -6.43 2.02
C ALA A 36 -5.69 -6.12 1.51
N ASP A 37 -6.44 -5.31 2.28
CA ASP A 37 -7.85 -4.99 2.00
C ASP A 37 -8.05 -3.62 1.32
N GLU A 38 -6.97 -2.94 0.92
CA GLU A 38 -7.07 -1.60 0.36
C GLU A 38 -7.53 -1.61 -1.10
N LYS A 39 -8.69 -0.96 -1.35
CA LYS A 39 -9.25 -0.77 -2.69
C LYS A 39 -8.61 0.44 -3.36
N ILE A 40 -7.74 0.20 -4.35
CA ILE A 40 -7.09 1.26 -5.11
C ILE A 40 -8.04 1.75 -6.19
N THR A 41 -8.32 3.05 -6.22
CA THR A 41 -9.02 3.70 -7.32
C THR A 41 -8.07 3.80 -8.51
N ILE A 42 -8.10 2.80 -9.38
CA ILE A 42 -7.35 2.83 -10.64
C ILE A 42 -8.05 3.79 -11.61
N LYS A 43 -7.29 4.73 -12.18
CA LYS A 43 -7.74 5.50 -13.34
C LYS A 43 -7.62 4.59 -14.56
N GLU A 44 -8.73 4.37 -15.25
CA GLU A 44 -8.72 3.62 -16.51
C GLU A 44 -7.79 4.34 -17.49
N THR A 45 -6.69 3.68 -17.87
CA THR A 45 -6.03 4.03 -19.13
C THR A 45 -7.09 3.75 -20.19
N LYS A 46 -7.50 4.77 -20.96
CA LYS A 46 -8.27 4.56 -22.18
C LYS A 46 -7.51 3.52 -23.00
N LYS A 47 -8.03 2.29 -23.07
CA LYS A 47 -7.53 1.29 -24.01
C LYS A 47 -7.79 1.83 -25.41
N LYS A 48 -6.74 1.76 -26.21
CA LYS A 48 -6.71 2.07 -27.65
C LYS A 48 -7.73 1.22 -28.40
#